data_AF-A0A379WIB8-F1
#
_entry.id   AF-A0A379WIB8-F1
#
_cell.length_a   1.000
_cell.length_b   1.000
_cell.length_c   1.000
_cell.angle_alpha   90.00
_cell.angle_beta   90.00
_cell.angle_gamma   90.00
#
_symmetry.space_group_name_H-M   'P 1'
#
loop_
_entity.id
_entity.type
_entity.pdbx_description
1 polymer ?
#
loop_
_entity_poly.entity_id
_entity_poly.type
_entity_poly.pdbx_seq_one_letter_code
_entity_poly.pdbx_strand_id
1 'polypeptide(L)'
;MSNAITMGIFWHLIGAASAACFYAPFKQVKQWSWETMWSVGGIVSWLILPWTISALLLPDFWAYYGQFNLSTLLPVFLFGAMWGIGILITV
;
A
#
# COMPACT_ATOMS: atom_id res chain seq x y z
N MET A 1 -19.39 -16.81 -19.38
CA MET A 1 -19.72 -15.57 -18.65
C MET A 1 -19.92 -15.79 -17.15
N SER A 2 -20.51 -16.90 -16.69
CA SER A 2 -20.65 -17.23 -15.25
C SER A 2 -19.32 -17.29 -14.48
N ASN A 3 -18.30 -17.93 -15.05
CA ASN A 3 -17.00 -18.10 -14.38
C ASN A 3 -16.31 -16.76 -14.04
N ALA A 4 -16.44 -15.75 -14.91
CA ALA A 4 -15.85 -14.43 -14.67
C ALA A 4 -16.53 -13.70 -13.50
N ILE A 5 -17.86 -13.83 -13.39
CA ILE A 5 -18.63 -13.24 -12.28
C ILE A 5 -18.26 -13.94 -10.96
N THR A 6 -18.24 -15.26 -10.94
CA THR A 6 -17.86 -16.03 -9.74
C THR A 6 -16.44 -15.71 -9.30
N MET A 7 -15.48 -15.69 -10.24
CA MET A 7 -14.09 -15.34 -9.93
C MET A 7 -13.95 -13.89 -9.46
N GLY A 8 -14.73 -12.97 -10.04
CA GLY A 8 -14.78 -11.58 -9.61
C GLY A 8 -15.27 -11.44 -8.17
N ILE A 9 -16.37 -12.10 -7.81
CA ILE A 9 -16.89 -12.13 -6.43
C ILE A 9 -15.84 -12.73 -5.48
N PHE A 10 -15.20 -13.82 -5.88
CA PHE A 10 -14.18 -14.49 -5.07
C PHE A 10 -12.96 -13.59 -4.81
N TRP A 11 -12.39 -12.97 -5.85
CA TRP A 11 -11.28 -12.03 -5.69
C TRP A 11 -11.68 -10.80 -4.88
N HIS A 12 -12.91 -10.30 -5.04
CA HIS A 12 -13.41 -9.19 -4.24
C HIS A 12 -13.53 -9.56 -2.76
N LEU A 13 -14.01 -10.76 -2.44
CA LEU A 13 -14.07 -11.26 -1.08
C LEU A 13 -12.68 -11.36 -0.44
N ILE A 14 -11.69 -11.89 -1.17
CA ILE A 14 -10.31 -11.97 -0.69
C ILE A 14 -9.74 -10.57 -0.44
N GLY A 15 -9.97 -9.64 -1.36
CA GLY A 15 -9.54 -8.24 -1.20
C GLY A 15 -10.18 -7.58 0.02
N ALA A 16 -11.50 -7.71 0.18
CA ALA A 16 -12.24 -7.16 1.30
C ALA A 16 -11.80 -7.77 2.65
N ALA A 17 -11.61 -9.10 2.70
CA ALA A 17 -11.10 -9.78 3.88
C ALA A 17 -9.68 -9.32 4.24
N SER A 18 -8.80 -9.18 3.25
CA SER A 18 -7.43 -8.72 3.45
C SER A 18 -7.39 -7.28 4.00
N ALA A 19 -8.23 -6.39 3.45
CA ALA A 19 -8.38 -5.04 3.97
C ALA A 19 -8.90 -5.03 5.42
N ALA A 20 -9.92 -5.84 5.72
CA ALA A 20 -10.46 -5.96 7.08
C ALA A 20 -9.40 -6.45 8.08
N CYS A 21 -8.59 -7.44 7.70
CA CYS A 21 -7.47 -7.93 8.50
C CYS A 21 -6.40 -6.85 8.72
N PHE A 22 -6.10 -6.04 7.71
CA PHE A 22 -5.12 -4.95 7.83
C PHE A 22 -5.55 -3.88 8.84
N TYR A 23 -6.84 -3.53 8.89
CA TYR A 23 -7.37 -2.53 9.82
C TYR A 23 -7.74 -3.10 11.21
N ALA A 24 -7.83 -4.42 11.38
CA ALA A 24 -8.21 -5.05 12.64
C ALA A 24 -7.26 -4.70 13.83
N PRO A 25 -5.92 -4.67 13.67
CA PRO A 25 -5.00 -4.28 14.73
C PRO A 25 -5.20 -2.85 15.24
N PHE A 26 -5.67 -1.92 14.40
CA PHE A 26 -5.91 -0.54 14.83
C PHE A 26 -7.02 -0.43 15.89
N LYS A 27 -7.93 -1.41 15.96
CA LYS A 27 -8.93 -1.46 17.04
C LYS A 27 -8.33 -1.83 18.41
N GLN A 28 -7.15 -2.43 18.44
CA GLN A 28 -6.48 -2.85 19.67
C GLN A 28 -5.60 -1.75 20.27
N VAL A 29 -5.06 -0.84 19.45
CA VAL A 29 -4.21 0.28 19.89
C VAL A 29 -5.03 1.50 20.32
N LYS A 30 -5.83 1.37 21.38
CA LYS A 30 -6.77 2.42 21.84
C LYS A 30 -6.12 3.72 22.36
N GLN A 31 -4.82 3.69 22.65
CA GLN A 31 -4.07 4.81 23.25
C GLN A 31 -3.29 5.62 22.22
N TRP A 32 -3.33 5.23 20.94
CA TRP A 32 -2.57 5.92 19.91
C TRP A 32 -3.35 7.13 19.42
N SER A 33 -2.63 8.22 19.15
CA SER A 33 -3.21 9.33 18.40
C SER A 33 -3.51 8.88 16.96
N TRP A 34 -4.46 9.56 16.32
CA TRP A 34 -4.83 9.30 14.93
C TRP A 34 -3.62 9.39 13.99
N GLU A 35 -2.76 10.38 14.21
CA GLU A 35 -1.56 10.63 13.43
C GLU A 35 -0.56 9.46 13.56
N THR A 36 -0.43 8.91 14.77
CA THR A 36 0.48 7.77 15.04
C THR A 36 -0.05 6.50 14.35
N MET A 37 -1.35 6.24 14.43
CA MET A 37 -1.99 5.11 13.74
C MET A 37 -1.77 5.18 12.23
N TRP A 38 -2.06 6.33 11.62
CA TRP A 38 -1.90 6.51 10.17
C TRP A 38 -0.44 6.51 9.73
N SER A 39 0.47 7.11 10.50
CA SER A 39 1.88 7.13 10.16
C SER A 39 2.48 5.72 10.16
N VAL A 40 2.22 4.94 11.22
CA VAL A 40 2.70 3.55 11.30
C VAL A 40 2.03 2.68 10.24
N GLY A 41 0.72 2.78 10.09
CA GLY A 41 -0.03 2.04 9.07
C GLY A 41 0.42 2.36 7.64
N GLY A 42 0.65 3.63 7.33
CA GLY A 42 1.14 4.10 6.04
C GLY A 42 2.55 3.61 5.75
N ILE A 43 3.48 3.72 6.71
CA ILE A 43 4.85 3.22 6.53
C ILE A 43 4.86 1.71 6.28
N VAL A 44 4.09 0.94 7.07
CA VAL A 44 4.04 -0.51 6.89
C VAL A 44 3.42 -0.89 5.55
N SER A 45 2.30 -0.28 5.17
CA SER A 45 1.56 -0.65 3.94
C SER A 45 2.18 -0.14 2.66
N TRP A 46 2.78 1.06 2.65
CA TRP A 46 3.30 1.68 1.42
C TRP A 46 4.79 1.47 1.22
N LEU A 47 5.58 1.27 2.29
CA LEU A 47 7.03 1.08 2.18
C LEU A 47 7.44 -0.36 2.49
N ILE A 48 7.12 -0.85 3.69
CA ILE A 48 7.62 -2.14 4.15
C ILE A 48 7.01 -3.29 3.34
N LEU A 49 5.68 -3.30 3.16
CA LEU A 49 5.02 -4.40 2.45
C LEU A 49 5.47 -4.51 0.99
N PRO A 50 5.48 -3.43 0.17
CA PRO A 50 5.91 -3.53 -1.22
C PRO A 50 7.40 -3.89 -1.32
N TRP A 51 8.24 -3.32 -0.45
CA TRP A 51 9.67 -3.64 -0.43
C TRP A 51 9.94 -5.10 -0.08
N THR A 52 9.29 -5.63 0.96
CA THR A 52 9.45 -7.05 1.37
C THR A 52 8.90 -8.01 0.32
N ILE A 53 7.74 -7.72 -0.26
CA ILE A 53 7.16 -8.55 -1.33
C ILE A 53 8.08 -8.56 -2.55
N SER A 54 8.57 -7.39 -2.97
CA SER A 54 9.54 -7.29 -4.07
C SER A 54 10.82 -8.06 -3.76
N ALA A 55 11.34 -8.01 -2.53
CA ALA A 55 12.52 -8.77 -2.14
C ALA A 55 12.32 -10.29 -2.14
N LEU A 56 11.09 -10.77 -1.86
CA LEU A 56 10.76 -12.19 -1.83
C LEU A 56 10.42 -12.76 -3.21
N LEU A 57 9.77 -11.97 -4.07
CA LEU A 57 9.26 -12.44 -5.36
C LEU A 57 10.20 -12.15 -6.53
N LEU A 58 11.06 -11.12 -6.43
CA LEU A 58 11.97 -10.78 -7.51
C LEU A 58 13.27 -11.58 -7.42
N PRO A 59 13.72 -12.23 -8.51
CA PRO A 59 14.97 -12.96 -8.53
C PRO A 59 16.21 -12.06 -8.37
N ASP A 60 16.13 -10.81 -8.87
CA ASP A 60 17.19 -9.80 -8.77
C ASP A 60 16.62 -8.45 -8.34
N PHE A 61 16.44 -8.29 -7.03
CA PHE A 61 15.85 -7.09 -6.43
C PHE A 61 16.56 -5.80 -6.85
N TRP A 62 17.89 -5.73 -6.74
CA TRP A 62 18.66 -4.52 -7.02
C TRP A 62 18.68 -4.16 -8.51
N ALA A 63 18.76 -5.17 -9.39
CA ALA A 63 18.74 -4.93 -10.82
C ALA A 63 17.38 -4.37 -11.27
N TYR A 64 16.28 -4.83 -10.69
CA TYR A 64 14.93 -4.34 -10.96
C TYR A 64 14.79 -2.85 -10.64
N TYR A 65 15.17 -2.43 -9.42
CA TYR A 65 15.10 -1.00 -9.05
C TYR A 65 16.10 -0.14 -9.83
N GLY A 66 17.23 -0.72 -10.27
CA GLY A 66 18.21 -0.05 -11.12
C GLY A 66 17.74 0.23 -12.54
N GLN A 67 16.65 -0.38 -13.03
CA GLN A 67 16.11 -0.12 -14.37
C GLN A 67 15.30 1.19 -14.46
N PHE A 68 14.88 1.76 -13.34
CA PHE A 68 14.02 2.94 -13.36
C PHE A 68 14.82 4.21 -13.65
N ASN A 69 14.39 4.95 -14.66
CA ASN A 69 14.98 6.24 -14.99
C ASN A 69 14.36 7.38 -14.14
N LEU A 70 15.08 8.50 -14.06
CA LEU A 70 14.63 9.65 -13.26
C LEU A 70 13.32 10.26 -13.80
N SER A 71 13.09 10.20 -15.12
CA SER A 71 11.86 10.70 -15.74
C SER A 71 10.60 9.92 -15.35
N THR A 72 10.73 8.64 -14.97
CA THR A 72 9.63 7.84 -14.43
C THR A 72 9.51 8.04 -12.93
N LEU A 73 10.63 8.10 -12.19
CA LEU A 73 10.62 8.26 -10.74
C LEU A 73 10.13 9.64 -10.29
N LEU A 74 10.52 10.71 -10.98
CA LEU A 74 10.17 12.08 -10.61
C LEU A 74 8.65 12.31 -10.52
N PRO A 75 7.82 11.96 -11.53
CA PRO A 75 6.37 12.11 -11.40
C PRO A 75 5.79 11.21 -10.31
N VAL A 76 6.31 9.99 -10.10
CA VAL A 76 5.86 9.10 -9.01
C VAL A 76 6.07 9.77 -7.65
N PHE A 77 7.25 10.36 -7.42
CA PHE A 77 7.54 11.10 -6.18
C PHE A 77 6.70 12.38 -6.08
N LEU A 78 6.51 13.12 -7.17
CA LEU A 78 5.70 14.34 -7.18
C LEU A 78 4.23 14.05 -6.86
N PHE A 79 3.62 13.07 -7.53
CA PHE A 79 2.23 12.69 -7.25
C PHE A 79 2.07 12.12 -5.84
N GLY A 80 3.04 11.37 -5.33
CA GLY A 80 3.06 10.92 -3.94
C GLY A 80 3.12 12.09 -2.94
N ALA A 81 3.99 13.07 -3.19
CA ALA A 81 4.10 14.27 -2.35
C ALA A 81 2.82 15.12 -2.41
N MET A 82 2.23 15.30 -3.60
CA MET A 82 0.96 16.02 -3.79
C MET A 82 -0.18 15.33 -3.04
N TRP A 83 -0.23 14.00 -3.07
CA TRP A 83 -1.22 13.23 -2.30
C TRP A 83 -1.10 13.50 -0.80
N GLY A 84 0.12 13.54 -0.26
CA GLY A 84 0.37 13.89 1.14
C GLY A 84 -0.06 15.31 1.50
N ILE A 85 0.22 16.28 0.63
CA ILE A 85 -0.24 17.68 0.80
C ILE A 85 -1.77 17.76 0.80
N GLY A 86 -2.43 17.03 -0.10
CA GLY A 86 -3.90 17.00 -0.17
C GLY A 86 -4.56 16.52 1.12
N ILE A 87 -3.97 15.53 1.79
CA ILE A 87 -4.45 15.07 3.10
C ILE A 87 -4.29 16.15 4.16
N LEU A 88 -3.14 16.83 4.21
CA LEU A 88 -2.89 17.90 5.20
C LEU A 88 -3.83 19.09 5.08
N ILE A 89 -4.36 19.37 3.88
CA ILE A 89 -5.32 20.47 3.66
C ILE A 89 -6.76 20.05 3.97
N THR A 90 -7.05 18.74 3.89
CA THR A 90 -8.41 18.20 4.06
C THR A 90 -8.74 17.85 5.51
N VAL A 91 -7.71 17.56 6.33
CA VAL A 91 -7.81 17.27 7.77
C VAL A 91 -7.69 18.56 8.57
#